data_AF-A0AAV7LTK5-F1
#
_entry.id   AF-A0AAV7LTK5-F1
#
_cell.length_a   1.000
_cell.length_b   1.000
_cell.length_c   1.000
_cell.angle_alpha   90.00
_cell.angle_beta   90.00
_cell.angle_gamma   90.00
#
_symmetry.space_group_name_H-M   'P 1'
#
loop_
_entity.id
_entity.type
_entity.pdbx_description
1 polymer ?
#
loop_
_entity_poly.entity_id
_entity_poly.type
_entity_poly.pdbx_seq_one_letter_code
_entity_poly.pdbx_strand_id
1 'polypeptide(L)' 'MLLYDITLDYAVECYDVLFYDMMLDYAVECYDVLLYDITLDYPVECYDVLLYDITLDYAVECYDVLLYDITLD' A
#
# COMPACT_ATOMS: atom_id res chain seq x y z
N MET A 1 -12.63 0.97 -5.83
CA MET A 1 -13.13 1.95 -4.84
C MET A 1 -12.11 3.10 -4.74
N LEU A 2 -12.54 4.36 -4.59
CA LEU A 2 -11.62 5.50 -4.40
C LEU A 2 -11.63 5.91 -2.94
N LEU A 3 -10.44 5.99 -2.34
CA LEU A 3 -10.24 6.36 -0.94
C LEU A 3 -9.17 7.47 -0.86
N TYR A 4 -9.41 8.44 0.00
CA TYR A 4 -8.57 9.64 0.15
C TYR A 4 -8.30 9.87 1.64
N ASP A 5 -7.04 10.04 2.01
CA ASP A 5 -6.58 10.34 3.38
C ASP A 5 -7.11 9.31 4.39
N ILE A 6 -6.52 8.11 4.35
CA ILE A 6 -6.94 6.99 5.19
C ILE A 6 -5.82 6.51 6.08
N THR A 7 -6.15 6.38 7.37
CA THR A 7 -5.36 5.61 8.34
C THR A 7 -6.08 4.29 8.60
N LEU A 8 -5.35 3.18 8.51
CA LEU A 8 -5.89 1.83 8.66
C LEU A 8 -5.16 1.08 9.78
N ASP A 9 -5.83 0.91 10.92
CA ASP A 9 -5.24 0.33 12.14
C ASP A 9 -5.60 -1.17 12.34
N TYR A 10 -6.13 -1.83 11.31
CA TYR A 10 -6.56 -3.22 11.37
C TYR A 10 -6.20 -3.97 10.09
N ALA A 11 -6.20 -5.30 10.17
CA ALA A 11 -6.05 -6.13 8.98
C ALA A 11 -7.20 -5.89 8.01
N VAL A 12 -6.86 -5.57 6.76
CA VAL A 12 -7.82 -5.26 5.70
C VAL A 12 -7.48 -6.03 4.44
N GLU A 13 -8.54 -6.49 3.78
CA GLU A 13 -8.52 -7.13 2.48
C GLU A 13 -9.20 -6.20 1.47
N CYS A 14 -8.54 -5.90 0.36
CA CYS A 14 -9.01 -4.95 -0.65
C CYS A 14 -8.89 -5.50 -2.07
N TYR A 15 -9.87 -5.17 -2.92
CA TYR A 15 -9.93 -5.55 -4.34
C TYR A 15 -10.29 -4.32 -5.19
N ASP A 16 -9.55 -4.09 -6.28
CA ASP A 16 -9.77 -3.00 -7.24
C ASP A 16 -9.86 -1.62 -6.56
N VAL A 17 -8.80 -1.20 -5.84
CA VAL A 17 -8.82 0.01 -5.02
C VAL A 17 -7.78 1.04 -5.46
N LEU A 18 -8.16 2.30 -5.43
CA LEU A 18 -7.27 3.44 -5.58
C LEU A 18 -7.24 4.22 -4.27
N PHE A 19 -6.07 4.28 -3.65
CA PHE A 19 -5.81 5.08 -2.45
C PHE A 19 -4.90 6.26 -2.77
N TYR A 20 -5.24 7.40 -2.19
CA TYR A 20 -4.41 8.60 -2.17
C TYR A 20 -4.16 8.99 -0.72
N ASP A 21 -2.89 9.17 -0.37
CA ASP A 21 -2.42 9.54 0.96
C ASP A 21 -2.92 8.56 2.02
N MET A 22 -2.13 7.51 2.29
CA MET A 22 -2.54 6.49 3.26
C MET A 22 -1.39 6.03 4.15
N MET A 23 -1.72 5.90 5.43
CA MET A 23 -0.86 5.35 6.46
C MET A 23 -1.42 4.01 6.92
N LEU A 24 -0.57 3.00 6.94
CA LEU A 24 -0.98 1.63 7.17
C LEU A 24 -0.14 0.99 8.28
N ASP A 25 -0.80 0.78 9.43
CA ASP A 25 -0.14 0.39 10.67
C ASP A 25 -0.32 -1.11 10.98
N TYR A 26 -0.82 -1.90 10.03
CA TYR A 26 -1.00 -3.35 10.20
C TYR A 26 -0.96 -4.11 8.86
N ALA A 27 -0.95 -5.45 8.94
CA ALA A 27 -0.88 -6.31 7.77
C ALA A 27 -2.09 -6.15 6.85
N VAL A 28 -1.86 -5.93 5.56
CA VAL A 28 -2.91 -5.74 4.55
C VAL A 28 -2.65 -6.64 3.35
N GLU A 29 -3.75 -7.19 2.82
CA GLU A 29 -3.76 -7.99 1.62
C GLU A 29 -4.58 -7.27 0.54
N CYS A 30 -3.97 -7.01 -0.60
CA CYS A 30 -4.52 -6.13 -1.63
C CYS A 30 -4.38 -6.76 -3.02
N TYR A 31 -5.45 -6.71 -3.82
CA TYR A 31 -5.49 -7.18 -5.20
C TYR A 31 -5.92 -6.05 -6.15
N ASP A 32 -5.18 -5.83 -7.24
CA ASP A 32 -5.42 -4.78 -8.23
C ASP A 32 -5.51 -3.39 -7.57
N VAL A 33 -4.37 -2.91 -7.05
CA VAL A 33 -4.35 -1.70 -6.23
C VAL A 33 -3.42 -0.63 -6.80
N LEU A 34 -3.91 0.61 -6.78
CA LEU A 34 -3.15 1.79 -7.13
C LEU A 34 -2.99 2.66 -5.88
N LEU A 35 -1.77 2.86 -5.41
CA LEU A 35 -1.48 3.67 -4.23
C LEU A 35 -0.59 4.88 -4.58
N TYR A 36 -0.89 6.02 -3.97
CA TYR A 36 -0.10 7.25 -4.05
C TYR A 36 0.15 7.81 -2.65
N ASP A 37 1.40 8.23 -2.38
CA ASP A 37 1.83 8.84 -1.11
C ASP A 37 1.49 7.94 0.09
N ILE A 38 2.23 6.85 0.27
CA ILE A 38 1.92 5.87 1.30
C ILE A 38 3.07 5.69 2.29
N THR A 39 2.72 5.54 3.56
CA THR A 39 3.62 5.05 4.60
C THR A 39 3.14 3.68 5.09
N LEU A 40 4.00 2.67 4.99
CA LEU A 40 3.71 1.30 5.43
C LEU A 40 4.63 0.90 6.60
N ASP A 41 4.03 0.76 7.77
CA ASP A 41 4.74 0.45 9.02
C ASP A 41 4.76 -1.05 9.35
N TYR A 42 4.15 -1.88 8.50
CA TYR A 42 3.99 -3.32 8.71
C TYR A 42 4.04 -4.11 7.39
N PRO A 43 4.20 -5.44 7.44
CA PRO A 43 4.25 -6.26 6.22
C PRO A 43 2.95 -6.16 5.43
N VAL A 44 3.07 -5.85 4.15
CA VAL A 44 1.94 -5.78 3.22
C VAL A 44 2.12 -6.82 2.12
N GLU A 45 1.04 -7.54 1.81
CA GLU A 45 0.96 -8.46 0.69
C GLU A 45 0.05 -7.87 -0.41
N CYS A 46 0.59 -7.76 -1.61
CA CYS A 46 -0.04 -7.03 -2.70
C CYS A 46 0.09 -7.81 -4.02
N TYR A 47 -0.99 -7.90 -4.79
CA TYR A 47 -1.03 -8.53 -6.12
C TYR A 47 -1.51 -7.49 -7.14
N ASP A 48 -0.78 -7.35 -8.25
CA ASP A 48 -1.03 -6.37 -9.32
C ASP A 48 -1.14 -4.94 -8.76
N VAL A 49 0.00 -4.37 -8.38
CA VAL A 49 0.04 -3.11 -7.65
C VAL A 49 0.90 -2.05 -8.34
N LEU A 50 0.38 -0.83 -8.39
CA LEU A 50 1.09 0.33 -8.86
C LEU A 50 1.23 1.32 -7.70
N LEU A 51 2.47 1.59 -7.29
CA LEU A 51 2.78 2.46 -6.15
C LEU A 51 3.57 3.68 -6.59
N TYR A 52 3.22 4.83 -6.03
CA TYR A 52 3.92 6.10 -6.19
C TYR A 52 4.22 6.72 -4.83
N ASP A 53 5.45 7.19 -4.64
CA ASP A 53 5.92 7.90 -3.44
C ASP A 53 5.64 7.11 -2.16
N ILE A 54 6.41 6.03 -1.98
CA ILE A 54 6.22 5.08 -0.88
C ILE A 54 7.35 5.21 0.14
N THR A 55 6.98 5.20 1.42
CA THR A 55 7.90 4.97 2.54
C THR A 55 7.61 3.60 3.18
N LEU A 56 8.63 2.75 3.27
CA LEU A 56 8.53 1.41 3.85
C LEU A 56 9.44 1.29 5.07
N ASP A 57 8.85 0.98 6.22
CA ASP A 57 9.61 0.63 7.44
C ASP A 57 9.80 -0.89 7.55
N TYR A 58 8.99 -1.67 6.83
CA TYR A 58 9.03 -3.14 6.83
C TYR A 58 8.97 -3.73 5.43
N ALA A 59 9.23 -5.04 5.35
CA ALA A 59 9.21 -5.79 4.09
C ALA A 59 7.81 -5.81 3.48
N VAL A 60 7.71 -5.42 2.21
CA VAL A 60 6.49 -5.53 1.40
C VAL A 60 6.68 -6.66 0.40
N GLU A 61 5.72 -7.59 0.38
CA GLU A 61 5.67 -8.68 -0.59
C GLU A 61 4.63 -8.36 -1.67
N CYS A 62 5.13 -8.19 -2.89
CA CYS A 62 4.41 -7.59 -3.98
C CYS A 62 4.57 -8.48 -5.22
N TYR A 63 3.46 -9.00 -5.77
CA TYR A 63 3.42 -9.77 -7.02
C TYR A 63 2.94 -8.86 -8.14
N ASP A 64 3.73 -8.77 -9.24
CA ASP A 64 3.49 -7.88 -10.38
C ASP A 64 3.33 -6.41 -10.00
N VAL A 65 4.46 -5.77 -9.70
CA VAL A 65 4.47 -4.41 -9.13
C VAL A 65 5.30 -3.42 -9.93
N LEU A 66 4.71 -2.24 -10.10
CA LEU A 66 5.35 -1.04 -10.64
C LEU A 66 5.51 -0.02 -9.52
N LEU A 67 6.75 0.40 -9.30
CA LEU A 67 7.12 1.31 -8.21
C LEU A 67 7.76 2.56 -8.81
N TYR A 68 7.30 3.72 -8.33
CA TYR A 68 7.83 5.02 -8.69
C TYR A 68 8.16 5.77 -7.40
N ASP A 69 9.45 5.96 -7.15
CA ASP A 69 10.03 6.56 -5.94
C ASP A 69 9.70 5.81 -4.63
N ILE A 70 10.71 5.12 -4.10
CA ILE A 70 10.64 4.37 -2.84
C ILE A 70 11.72 4.89 -1.91
N THR A 71 11.31 5.18 -0.68
CA THR A 71 12.21 5.37 0.45
C THR A 71 12.06 4.18 1.40
N LEU A 72 13.19 3.63 1.81
CA LEU A 72 13.29 2.60 2.85
C LEU A 72 13.98 3.25 4.04
N ASP A 73 13.36 3.26 5.22
CA ASP A 73 13.97 3.71 6.47
C ASP A 73 14.56 2.53 7.28
#